data_AF-D4E7E7-F1
#
_entry.id   AF-D4E7E7-F1
#
_cell.length_a   1.000
_cell.length_b   1.000
_cell.length_c   1.000
_cell.angle_alpha   90.00
_cell.angle_beta   90.00
_cell.angle_gamma   90.00
#
_symmetry.space_group_name_H-M   'P 1'
#
loop_
_entity.id
_entity.type
_entity.pdbx_description
1 polymer ?
#
loop_
_entity_poly.entity_id
_entity_poly.type
_entity_poly.pdbx_seq_one_letter_code
_entity_poly.pdbx_strand_id
1 'polypeptide(L)'
;MAEQVTVGCKLPNGLVLNVQGKQVKINGCRSKEARIIGGYGLTAVDKELWEAWLKIHAEQPYVKNGVIFAQDNGNSVRSQAKEQENIKSGLEPLPQKNPAPGIQRDDEAMNNKE
;
A
#
# COMPACT_ATOMS: atom_id res chain seq x y z
N MET A 1 -8.73 1.19 26.78
CA MET A 1 -9.35 1.19 25.44
C MET A 1 -8.20 1.13 24.46
N ALA A 2 -8.15 0.17 23.56
CA ALA A 2 -7.06 0.07 22.60
C ALA A 2 -7.18 1.23 21.61
N GLU A 3 -6.22 2.15 21.60
CA GLU A 3 -6.13 3.19 20.58
C GLU A 3 -5.89 2.51 19.23
N GLN A 4 -6.74 2.79 18.24
CA GLN A 4 -6.59 2.25 16.90
C GLN A 4 -6.10 3.34 15.96
N VAL A 5 -5.14 3.00 15.11
CA VAL A 5 -4.70 3.85 14.01
C VAL A 5 -5.14 3.21 12.69
N THR A 6 -5.42 4.05 11.70
CA THR A 6 -5.67 3.58 10.34
C THR A 6 -4.35 3.59 9.58
N VAL A 7 -3.91 2.42 9.13
CA VAL A 7 -2.71 2.21 8.33
C VAL A 7 -3.10 2.16 6.85
N GLY A 8 -2.48 3.01 6.04
CA GLY A 8 -2.56 2.96 4.59
C GLY A 8 -1.38 2.19 4.00
N CYS A 9 -1.64 1.23 3.11
CA CYS A 9 -0.61 0.44 2.45
C CYS A 9 -0.79 0.39 0.92
N LYS A 10 0.20 0.87 0.17
CA LYS A 10 0.20 0.88 -1.30
C LYS A 10 0.81 -0.37 -1.95
N LEU A 11 1.29 -1.31 -1.15
CA LEU A 11 1.78 -2.58 -1.66
C LEU A 11 0.62 -3.41 -2.23
N PRO A 12 0.80 -4.11 -3.37
CA PRO A 12 -0.29 -4.85 -4.01
C PRO A 12 -0.86 -5.96 -3.12
N ASN A 13 0.00 -6.68 -2.41
CA ASN A 13 -0.39 -7.81 -1.54
C ASN A 13 -0.61 -7.40 -0.07
N GLY A 14 -0.42 -6.12 0.25
CA GLY A 14 -0.39 -5.63 1.62
C GLY A 14 0.92 -5.97 2.32
N LEU A 15 0.91 -5.96 3.65
CA LEU A 15 2.04 -6.27 4.49
C LEU A 15 1.57 -7.03 5.73
N VAL A 16 2.44 -7.83 6.32
CA VAL A 16 2.16 -8.46 7.61
C VAL A 16 3.05 -7.83 8.66
N LEU A 17 2.44 -7.14 9.61
CA LEU A 17 3.09 -6.57 10.78
C LEU A 17 3.25 -7.69 11.79
N ASN A 18 4.48 -8.20 11.94
CA ASN A 18 4.82 -9.16 12.98
C ASN A 18 5.68 -8.45 14.02
N VAL A 19 5.14 -8.25 15.23
CA VAL A 19 5.89 -7.66 16.32
C VAL A 19 5.42 -8.23 17.65
N GLN A 20 6.36 -8.55 18.56
CA GLN A 20 6.07 -9.07 19.90
C GLN A 20 5.14 -10.31 19.90
N GLY A 21 5.26 -11.19 18.90
CA GLY A 21 4.42 -12.39 18.77
C GLY A 21 2.99 -12.12 18.31
N LYS A 22 2.62 -10.87 18.02
CA LYS A 22 1.36 -10.49 17.39
C LYS A 22 1.57 -10.30 15.90
N GLN A 23 0.72 -10.96 15.11
CA GLN A 23 0.73 -10.87 13.66
C GLN A 23 -0.56 -10.20 13.18
N VAL A 24 -0.45 -9.04 12.51
CA VAL A 24 -1.58 -8.36 11.90
C VAL A 24 -1.31 -8.15 10.42
N LYS A 25 -2.22 -8.61 9.57
CA LYS A 25 -2.17 -8.39 8.14
C LYS A 25 -2.83 -7.05 7.80
N ILE A 26 -2.08 -6.14 7.21
CA ILE A 26 -2.63 -4.95 6.59
C ILE A 26 -2.91 -5.22 5.11
N ASN A 27 -4.00 -4.66 4.63
CA ASN A 27 -4.44 -4.87 3.27
C ASN A 27 -3.73 -3.98 2.28
N GLY A 28 -3.48 -4.53 1.09
CA GLY A 28 -2.83 -3.82 -0.01
C GLY A 28 -3.81 -3.12 -0.93
N CYS A 29 -3.25 -2.50 -1.97
CA CYS A 29 -4.02 -1.81 -3.01
C CYS A 29 -4.76 -2.74 -3.97
N ARG A 30 -4.53 -4.06 -3.92
CA ARG A 30 -5.27 -5.08 -4.68
C ARG A 30 -6.17 -5.96 -3.81
N SER A 31 -6.21 -5.71 -2.49
CA SER A 31 -7.10 -6.44 -1.59
C SER A 31 -8.55 -6.05 -1.84
N LYS A 32 -9.41 -7.03 -2.15
CA LYS A 32 -10.85 -6.81 -2.39
C LYS A 32 -11.61 -6.36 -1.14
N GLU A 33 -11.11 -6.72 0.04
CA GLU A 33 -11.72 -6.47 1.33
C GLU A 33 -11.36 -5.10 1.91
N ALA A 34 -10.41 -4.40 1.28
CA ALA A 34 -9.86 -3.15 1.78
C ALA A 34 -10.54 -1.95 1.15
N ARG A 35 -10.69 -0.88 1.94
CA ARG A 35 -11.04 0.41 1.35
C ARG A 35 -9.79 0.98 0.68
N ILE A 36 -9.78 1.04 -0.64
CA ILE A 36 -8.66 1.59 -1.41
C ILE A 36 -8.91 3.09 -1.69
N ILE A 37 -7.94 3.94 -1.33
CA ILE A 37 -7.98 5.39 -1.58
C ILE A 37 -6.60 5.82 -2.07
N GLY A 38 -6.51 6.52 -3.22
CA GLY A 38 -5.22 6.98 -3.77
C GLY A 38 -4.20 5.87 -4.03
N GLY A 39 -4.67 4.64 -4.24
CA GLY A 39 -3.82 3.45 -4.36
C GLY A 39 -3.34 2.87 -3.02
N TYR A 40 -3.86 3.30 -1.88
CA TYR A 40 -3.56 2.71 -0.56
C TYR A 40 -4.75 1.89 -0.04
N GLY A 41 -4.50 0.63 0.33
CA GLY A 41 -5.43 -0.18 1.12
C GLY A 41 -5.42 0.26 2.56
N LEU A 42 -6.58 0.68 3.09
CA LEU A 42 -6.71 1.14 4.46
C LEU A 42 -7.11 -0.01 5.39
N THR A 43 -6.42 -0.13 6.51
CA THR A 43 -6.69 -1.14 7.55
C THR A 43 -6.58 -0.53 8.94
N ALA A 44 -7.53 -0.81 9.83
CA ALA A 44 -7.43 -0.40 11.23
C ALA A 44 -6.53 -1.36 12.00
N VAL A 45 -5.57 -0.81 12.75
CA VAL A 45 -4.55 -1.57 13.48
C VAL A 45 -4.40 -0.96 14.87
N ASP A 46 -4.02 -1.78 15.84
CA ASP A 46 -3.70 -1.30 17.17
C ASP A 46 -2.48 -0.35 17.13
N LYS A 47 -2.61 0.80 17.80
CA LYS A 47 -1.59 1.86 17.81
C LYS A 47 -0.28 1.37 18.42
N GLU A 48 -0.34 0.64 19.54
CA GLU A 48 0.85 0.16 20.22
C GLU A 48 1.62 -0.83 19.34
N LEU A 49 0.89 -1.69 18.62
CA LEU A 49 1.47 -2.62 17.66
C LEU A 49 2.13 -1.87 16.49
N TRP A 50 1.45 -0.88 15.93
CA TRP A 50 2.00 -0.06 14.84
C TRP A 50 3.27 0.67 15.26
N GLU A 51 3.27 1.33 16.42
CA GLU A 51 4.43 2.05 16.92
C GLU A 51 5.61 1.13 17.21
N ALA A 52 5.36 -0.06 17.79
CA ALA A 52 6.39 -1.06 18.01
C ALA A 52 6.98 -1.58 16.69
N TRP A 53 6.13 -1.84 15.69
CA TRP A 53 6.59 -2.25 14.36
C TRP A 53 7.37 -1.14 13.66
N LEU A 54 6.89 0.10 13.74
CA LEU A 54 7.52 1.27 13.13
C LEU A 54 8.91 1.50 13.71
N LYS A 55 9.12 1.32 15.02
CA LYS A 55 10.46 1.44 15.63
C LYS A 55 11.48 0.48 15.04
N ILE A 56 11.06 -0.70 14.58
CA ILE A 56 11.94 -1.72 14.00
C ILE A 56 12.13 -1.49 12.49
N HIS A 57 11.08 -1.04 11.80
CA HIS A 57 11.05 -0.94 10.34
C HIS A 57 11.08 0.51 9.80
N ALA A 58 11.26 1.52 10.65
CA ALA A 58 11.28 2.94 10.27
C ALA A 58 12.28 3.25 9.16
N GLU A 59 13.39 2.51 9.12
CA GLU A 59 14.45 2.74 8.15
C GLU A 59 14.19 2.15 6.77
N GLN A 60 13.16 1.31 6.65
CA GLN A 60 12.86 0.58 5.44
C GLN A 60 12.35 1.53 4.34
N PRO A 61 12.71 1.26 3.07
CA PRO A 61 12.38 2.16 1.96
C PRO A 61 10.87 2.34 1.78
N TYR A 62 10.06 1.32 2.07
CA TYR A 62 8.61 1.43 1.98
C TYR A 62 7.99 2.34 3.06
N VAL A 63 8.64 2.48 4.23
CA VAL A 63 8.22 3.45 5.26
C VAL A 63 8.71 4.85 4.89
N LYS A 64 10.01 4.99 4.55
CA LYS A 64 10.62 6.27 4.18
C LYS A 64 9.99 6.92 2.94
N ASN A 65 9.60 6.11 1.96
CA ASN A 65 8.97 6.58 0.73
C ASN A 65 7.47 6.83 0.87
N GLY A 66 6.87 6.66 2.06
CA GLY A 66 5.43 6.84 2.26
C GLY A 66 4.56 5.78 1.56
N VAL A 67 5.11 4.61 1.21
CA VAL A 67 4.36 3.48 0.65
C VAL A 67 3.47 2.84 1.73
N ILE A 68 3.91 2.94 2.98
CA ILE A 68 3.12 2.60 4.16
C ILE A 68 3.18 3.74 5.18
N PHE A 69 2.02 4.12 5.72
CA PHE A 69 1.91 5.14 6.76
C PHE A 69 0.68 4.89 7.63
N ALA A 70 0.59 5.56 8.78
CA ALA A 70 -0.58 5.50 9.65
C ALA A 70 -1.01 6.89 10.11
N GLN A 71 -2.31 7.07 10.34
CA GLN A 71 -2.85 8.21 11.08
C GLN A 71 -3.87 7.74 12.11
N ASP A 72 -3.97 8.50 13.19
CA ASP A 72 -4.97 8.40 14.24
C ASP A 72 -6.40 8.68 13.73
N ASN A 73 -6.57 9.63 12.81
CA ASN A 73 -7.88 9.93 12.24
C ASN A 73 -8.06 9.30 10.85
N GLY A 74 -9.11 8.48 10.70
CA GLY A 74 -9.47 7.85 9.44
C GLY A 74 -9.67 8.84 8.29
N ASN A 75 -10.11 10.08 8.56
CA ASN A 75 -10.28 11.11 7.52
C ASN A 75 -8.92 11.68 7.04
N SER A 76 -7.96 11.84 7.94
CA SER A 76 -6.59 12.29 7.62
C SER A 76 -5.86 11.28 6.73
N VAL A 77 -6.05 9.98 6.98
CA VAL A 77 -5.48 8.94 6.10
C VAL A 77 -5.98 9.07 4.67
N ARG A 78 -7.27 9.39 4.48
CA ARG A 78 -7.85 9.50 3.12
C ARG A 78 -7.25 10.67 2.36
N SER A 79 -7.12 11.82 3.03
CA SER A 79 -6.50 13.01 2.44
C SER A 79 -5.05 12.74 2.07
N GLN A 80 -4.27 12.19 3.01
CA GLN A 80 -2.87 11.88 2.76
C GLN A 80 -2.70 10.82 1.66
N ALA A 81 -3.54 9.79 1.63
CA ALA A 81 -3.51 8.78 0.57
C ALA A 81 -3.81 9.38 -0.80
N LYS A 82 -4.72 10.35 -0.88
CA LYS A 82 -5.07 11.06 -2.11
C LYS A 82 -3.94 11.99 -2.56
N GLU A 83 -3.30 12.70 -1.63
CA GLU A 83 -2.14 13.55 -1.92
C GLU A 83 -0.92 12.72 -2.38
N GLN A 84 -0.75 11.53 -1.81
CA GLN A 84 0.33 10.60 -2.13
C GLN A 84 -0.02 9.62 -3.25
N GLU A 85 -1.07 9.88 -4.02
CA GLU A 85 -1.46 9.02 -5.14
C GLU A 85 -0.34 8.88 -6.18
N ASN A 86 0.51 9.90 -6.35
CA ASN A 86 1.65 9.86 -7.26
C ASN A 86 2.89 9.12 -6.72
N ILE A 87 2.92 8.75 -5.43
CA ILE A 87 4.03 7.99 -4.85
C ILE A 87 4.01 6.58 -5.44
N LYS A 88 5.07 6.20 -6.16
CA LYS A 88 5.15 4.86 -6.76
C LYS A 88 5.72 3.88 -5.75
N SER A 89 5.05 2.74 -5.56
CA SER A 89 5.58 1.63 -4.76
C SER A 89 6.67 0.85 -5.49
N GLY A 90 6.87 1.09 -6.79
CA GLY A 90 7.75 0.32 -7.67
C GLY A 90 7.19 -1.05 -8.08
N LEU A 91 6.05 -1.45 -7.50
CA LEU A 91 5.33 -2.69 -7.79
C LEU A 91 3.99 -2.43 -8.48
N GLU A 92 3.88 -1.29 -9.15
CA GLU A 92 2.71 -0.92 -9.93
C GLU A 92 2.63 -1.76 -11.22
N PRO A 93 1.43 -2.04 -11.74
CA PRO A 93 1.30 -2.70 -13.04
C PRO A 93 2.04 -1.91 -14.11
N LEU A 94 2.77 -2.62 -14.97
CA LEU A 94 3.50 -1.99 -16.06
C LEU A 94 2.53 -1.29 -17.02
N PRO A 95 2.92 -0.13 -17.56
CA PRO A 95 2.09 0.56 -18.53
C PRO A 95 1.94 -0.29 -19.79
N GLN A 96 0.74 -0.30 -20.38
CA GLN A 96 0.45 -1.08 -21.58
C GLN A 96 1.30 -0.65 -22.79
N LYS A 97 1.68 0.63 -22.83
CA LYS A 97 2.53 1.21 -23.85
C LYS A 97 3.93 1.37 -23.27
N ASN A 98 4.92 0.73 -23.89
CA ASN A 98 6.31 0.66 -23.44
C ASN A 98 6.45 0.19 -21.98
N PRO A 99 6.02 -1.04 -21.65
CA PRO A 99 6.06 -1.58 -20.30
C PRO A 99 7.47 -1.60 -19.68
N ALA A 100 8.51 -1.85 -20.48
CA ALA A 100 9.91 -1.81 -20.05
C ALA A 100 10.82 -1.56 -21.28
N PRO A 101 12.07 -1.09 -21.08
CA PRO A 101 13.06 -1.05 -22.17
C PRO A 101 13.20 -2.43 -22.83
N GLY A 102 13.00 -2.48 -24.14
CA GLY A 102 13.05 -3.73 -24.92
C GLY A 102 11.74 -4.54 -24.94
N ILE A 103 10.68 -4.10 -24.25
CA ILE A 103 9.36 -4.74 -24.30
C ILE A 103 8.39 -3.80 -25.02
N GLN A 104 7.85 -4.27 -26.15
CA GLN A 104 6.82 -3.56 -26.91
C GLN A 104 5.48 -4.26 -26.73
N ARG A 105 4.41 -3.48 -26.91
CA ARG A 105 3.06 -4.00 -26.95
C ARG A 105 2.92 -4.85 -28.23
N ASP A 106 2.42 -6.06 -28.09
CA ASP A 106 2.01 -6.87 -29.24
C ASP A 106 0.63 -6.39 -29.71
N ASP A 107 0.62 -5.56 -30.76
CA ASP A 107 -0.62 -4.95 -31.26
C ASP A 107 -1.51 -5.97 -32.01
N GLU A 108 -0.92 -7.02 -32.61
CA GLU A 108 -1.64 -8.09 -33.31
C GLU A 108 -2.47 -8.94 -32.33
N ALA A 109 -1.89 -9.38 -31.22
CA ALA A 109 -2.59 -10.13 -30.18
C ALA A 109 -3.68 -9.32 -29.45
N MET A 110 -3.59 -7.98 -29.45
CA MET A 110 -4.62 -7.12 -28.84
C MET A 110 -5.79 -6.79 -29.76
N ASN A 111 -5.59 -6.76 -31.08
CA ASN A 111 -6.67 -6.57 -32.04
C ASN A 111 -7.51 -7.84 -32.25
N ASN A 112 -6.99 -9.01 -31.86
CA ASN A 112 -7.69 -10.29 -31.98
C ASN A 112 -8.46 -10.69 -30.70
N LYS A 113 -8.76 -9.73 -29.81
CA LYS A 113 -9.68 -9.93 -28.70
C LYS A 113 -11.12 -9.73 -29.21
N GLU A 114 -11.71 -10.83 -29.67
CA GLU A 114 -13.17 -10.99 -29.81
C GLU A 114 -13.89 -10.85 -28.45
#